data_AF-A0A7S2JEI0-F1
#
_entry.id   AF-A0A7S2JEI0-F1
#
_cell.length_a   1.000
_cell.length_b   1.000
_cell.length_c   1.000
_cell.angle_alpha   90.00
_cell.angle_beta   90.00
_cell.angle_gamma   90.00
#
_symmetry.space_group_name_H-M   'P 1'
#
loop_
_entity.id
_entity.type
_entity.pdbx_description
1 polymer ?
#
loop_
_entity_poly.entity_id
_entity_poly.type
_entity_poly.pdbx_seq_one_letter_code
_entity_poly.pdbx_strand_id
1 'polypeptide(L)'
;MPCQQVFARILGVTAFVAAAAMLLRFGGKPELSFSEQSHAYSMAATPGPGYRTPFHPDPTVLRWSSIQERSLSSGLKFVEAHGELTVPLVHGDDNSPRLALQVILRRYAAAGARGASTVGRAPHGVVLGHCGGPGSDATCGVGTTVPYVVQFEKGKPPAPLGYDIVGISQRG
;
A
#
# COMPACT_ATOMS: atom_id res chain seq x y z
N MET A 1 -2.82 -40.31 32.15
CA MET A 1 -3.68 -39.98 33.32
C MET A 1 -3.51 -41.12 34.33
N PRO A 2 -3.55 -40.92 35.66
CA PRO A 2 -3.90 -39.73 36.47
C PRO A 2 -2.68 -39.28 37.31
N CYS A 3 -2.68 -38.37 38.29
CA CYS A 3 -3.47 -37.23 38.75
C CYS A 3 -2.88 -36.94 40.15
N GLN A 4 -2.44 -35.72 40.45
CA GLN A 4 -2.64 -35.19 41.80
C GLN A 4 -2.61 -33.65 41.76
N GLN A 5 -3.82 -33.12 41.92
CA GLN A 5 -4.13 -31.75 42.26
C GLN A 5 -3.75 -31.46 43.71
N VAL A 6 -3.37 -30.21 43.98
CA VAL A 6 -3.72 -29.53 45.24
C VAL A 6 -4.27 -28.14 44.89
N PHE A 7 -5.60 -28.04 44.93
CA PHE A 7 -6.41 -26.84 45.23
C PHE A 7 -6.13 -26.42 46.70
N ALA A 8 -6.36 -25.23 47.25
CA ALA A 8 -7.28 -24.13 46.99
C ALA A 8 -6.79 -22.93 47.85
N ARG A 9 -6.81 -21.67 47.38
CA ARG A 9 -7.88 -20.64 47.51
C ARG A 9 -7.86 -19.80 48.80
N ILE A 10 -8.44 -18.59 48.63
CA ILE A 10 -9.17 -17.73 49.59
C ILE A 10 -8.33 -16.56 50.15
N LEU A 11 -8.74 -15.29 50.18
CA LEU A 11 -9.81 -14.43 49.61
C LEU A 11 -9.36 -12.99 49.96
N GLY A 12 -9.77 -11.98 49.18
CA GLY A 12 -9.53 -10.59 49.55
C GLY A 12 -10.18 -9.59 48.60
N VAL A 13 -11.50 -9.60 48.58
CA VAL A 13 -12.36 -8.64 47.87
C VAL A 13 -12.39 -7.31 48.63
N THR A 14 -12.21 -6.18 47.95
CA THR A 14 -13.00 -4.96 48.18
C THR A 14 -12.79 -3.97 47.04
N ALA A 15 -13.89 -3.35 46.63
CA ALA A 15 -14.03 -2.47 45.49
C ALA A 15 -14.79 -1.18 45.91
N PHE A 16 -14.71 -0.15 45.05
CA PHE A 16 -15.47 1.13 45.04
C PHE A 16 -15.03 2.16 46.12
N VAL A 17 -14.84 3.49 45.89
CA VAL A 17 -15.21 4.48 44.84
C VAL A 17 -14.46 5.82 45.05
N ALA A 18 -14.21 6.54 43.94
CA ALA A 18 -14.09 7.99 43.61
C ALA A 18 -13.75 9.04 44.72
N ALA A 19 -13.20 10.24 44.48
CA ALA A 19 -13.11 11.10 43.31
C ALA A 19 -12.07 12.23 43.56
N ALA A 20 -11.60 12.85 42.45
CA ALA A 20 -11.11 14.22 42.29
C ALA A 20 -9.76 14.63 42.93
N ALA A 21 -8.91 15.50 42.37
CA ALA A 21 -8.72 16.09 41.05
C ALA A 21 -7.47 17.00 41.18
N MET A 22 -6.54 16.98 40.22
CA MET A 22 -5.77 18.16 39.74
C MET A 22 -4.77 17.69 38.67
N LEU A 23 -5.11 17.80 37.39
CA LEU A 23 -4.74 18.93 36.50
C LEU A 23 -3.22 19.07 36.27
N LEU A 24 -2.77 18.55 35.13
CA LEU A 24 -1.89 19.15 34.13
C LEU A 24 -1.98 18.24 32.88
N ARG A 25 -2.81 18.55 31.85
CA ARG A 25 -2.46 19.32 30.63
C ARG A 25 -1.24 18.71 29.91
N PHE A 26 -1.23 18.26 28.65
CA PHE A 26 -2.03 18.32 27.41
C PHE A 26 -1.70 16.99 26.67
N GLY A 27 -2.41 16.42 25.70
CA GLY A 27 -3.46 16.83 24.79
C GLY A 27 -3.64 15.62 23.85
N GLY A 28 -4.89 15.22 23.61
CA GLY A 28 -5.19 14.12 22.71
C GLY A 28 -4.57 14.37 21.34
N LYS A 29 -3.88 13.37 20.79
CA LYS A 29 -3.56 13.39 19.36
C LYS A 29 -4.90 13.35 18.62
N PRO A 30 -5.20 14.32 17.74
CA PRO A 30 -6.35 14.18 16.87
C PRO A 30 -6.09 12.98 15.96
N GLU A 31 -7.06 12.06 15.95
CA GLU A 31 -7.18 11.05 14.91
C GLU A 31 -7.39 11.82 13.60
N LEU A 32 -6.31 11.98 12.82
CA LEU A 32 -6.33 12.74 11.57
C LEU A 32 -7.38 12.15 10.64
N SER A 33 -8.28 12.99 10.16
CA SER A 33 -9.30 12.57 9.19
C SER A 33 -8.62 12.04 7.92
N PHE A 34 -9.29 11.17 7.16
CA PHE A 34 -8.78 10.58 5.91
C PHE A 34 -8.28 11.64 4.90
N SER A 35 -8.81 12.87 4.95
CA SER A 35 -8.36 14.00 4.12
C SER A 35 -7.04 14.62 4.57
N GLU A 36 -6.69 14.49 5.85
CA GLU A 36 -5.45 15.01 6.44
C GLU A 36 -4.32 13.98 6.36
N GLN A 37 -4.62 12.68 6.40
CA GLN A 37 -3.60 11.64 6.15
C GLN A 37 -3.09 11.69 4.70
N SER A 38 -3.95 11.92 3.73
CA SER A 38 -3.54 12.08 2.33
C SER A 38 -2.69 13.34 2.10
N HIS A 39 -2.97 14.45 2.80
CA HIS A 39 -2.12 15.64 2.79
C HIS A 39 -0.78 15.44 3.53
N ALA A 40 -0.78 14.74 4.68
CA ALA A 40 0.44 14.49 5.45
C ALA A 40 1.41 13.55 4.71
N TYR A 41 0.90 12.56 3.98
CA TYR A 41 1.73 11.70 3.13
C TYR A 41 2.32 12.45 1.92
N SER A 42 1.65 13.50 1.43
CA SER A 42 2.17 14.36 0.36
C SER A 42 3.33 15.26 0.82
N MET A 43 3.44 15.55 2.13
CA MET A 43 4.45 16.46 2.67
C MET A 43 5.66 15.77 3.32
N ALA A 44 5.57 14.49 3.69
CA ALA A 44 6.66 13.76 4.34
C ALA A 44 7.78 13.29 3.39
N ALA A 45 7.63 13.50 2.09
CA ALA A 45 8.71 13.39 1.12
C ALA A 45 8.75 14.68 0.32
N THR A 46 9.51 15.67 0.80
CA THR A 46 9.99 16.73 -0.09
C THR A 46 11.41 16.35 -0.54
N PRO A 47 11.60 15.45 -1.52
CA PRO A 47 12.85 15.46 -2.25
C PRO A 47 12.88 16.78 -3.03
N GLY A 48 14.06 17.36 -3.22
CA GLY A 48 14.22 18.63 -3.95
C GLY A 48 13.53 18.63 -5.31
N PRO A 49 13.33 19.81 -5.92
CA PRO A 49 12.60 19.96 -7.18
C PRO A 49 13.18 19.01 -8.24
N GLY A 50 12.41 17.99 -8.63
CA GLY A 50 12.76 17.06 -9.72
C GLY A 50 12.66 15.56 -9.42
N TYR A 51 12.53 15.12 -8.17
CA TYR A 51 12.48 13.67 -7.87
C TYR A 51 11.05 13.09 -7.91
N ARG A 52 10.57 12.77 -9.12
CA ARG A 52 9.32 12.01 -9.32
C ARG A 52 9.59 10.52 -9.12
N THR A 53 9.08 9.95 -8.03
CA THR A 53 9.01 8.50 -7.83
C THR A 53 7.68 7.97 -8.35
N PRO A 54 7.56 6.66 -8.68
CA PRO A 54 6.27 6.10 -9.08
C PRO A 54 5.15 6.28 -8.04
N PHE A 55 5.51 6.40 -6.76
CA PHE A 55 4.56 6.68 -5.67
C PHE A 55 4.29 8.18 -5.44
N HIS A 56 5.06 9.07 -6.07
CA HIS A 56 4.88 10.52 -6.01
C HIS A 56 4.86 11.10 -7.44
N PRO A 57 3.84 10.72 -8.25
CA PRO A 57 3.70 11.16 -9.63
C PRO A 57 3.22 12.62 -9.69
N ASP A 58 3.08 13.13 -10.92
CA ASP A 58 2.33 14.37 -11.16
C ASP A 58 0.85 14.17 -10.84
N PRO A 59 0.28 14.87 -9.85
CA PRO A 59 -1.12 14.66 -9.46
C PRO A 59 -2.11 15.13 -10.54
N THR A 60 -1.67 15.91 -11.54
CA THR A 60 -2.49 16.30 -12.69
C THR A 60 -2.63 15.18 -13.72
N VAL A 61 -1.72 14.21 -13.71
CA VAL A 61 -1.69 13.07 -14.63
C VAL A 61 -2.13 11.79 -13.93
N LEU A 62 -1.56 11.49 -12.77
CA LEU A 62 -1.84 10.28 -11.99
C LEU A 62 -2.01 10.65 -10.53
N ARG A 63 -3.15 10.29 -9.94
CA ARG A 63 -3.44 10.54 -8.54
C ARG A 63 -3.67 9.23 -7.80
N TRP A 64 -2.86 8.98 -6.77
CA TRP A 64 -3.08 7.86 -5.87
C TRP A 64 -4.21 8.18 -4.88
N SER A 65 -5.20 7.31 -4.79
CA SER A 65 -6.29 7.37 -3.80
C SER A 65 -5.95 6.57 -2.54
N SER A 66 -5.07 5.57 -2.65
CA SER A 66 -4.55 4.83 -1.50
C SER A 66 -3.15 4.28 -1.77
N ILE A 67 -2.35 4.18 -0.70
CA ILE A 67 -1.04 3.51 -0.69
C ILE A 67 -0.97 2.70 0.60
N GLN A 68 -0.79 1.39 0.50
CA GLN A 68 -0.85 0.48 1.66
C GLN A 68 0.22 -0.61 1.56
N GLU A 69 0.87 -0.95 2.68
CA GLU A 69 1.69 -2.16 2.78
C GLU A 69 0.77 -3.38 2.92
N ARG A 70 1.07 -4.43 2.16
CA ARG A 70 0.36 -5.70 2.10
C ARG A 70 1.35 -6.84 2.11
N SER A 71 0.86 -8.05 2.31
CA SER A 71 1.66 -9.26 2.28
C SER A 71 0.97 -10.32 1.44
N LEU A 72 1.75 -11.07 0.67
CA LEU A 72 1.27 -12.31 0.06
C LEU A 72 1.10 -13.38 1.14
N SER A 73 0.34 -14.43 0.84
CA SER A 73 0.22 -15.61 1.71
C SER A 73 1.57 -16.28 2.02
N SER A 74 2.57 -16.07 1.16
CA SER A 74 3.95 -16.50 1.34
C SER A 74 4.76 -15.66 2.34
N GLY A 75 4.18 -14.60 2.90
CA GLY A 75 4.87 -13.65 3.79
C GLY A 75 5.68 -12.57 3.07
N LEU A 76 5.80 -12.62 1.74
CA LEU A 76 6.47 -11.57 0.98
C LEU A 76 5.66 -10.27 1.06
N LYS A 77 6.28 -9.22 1.57
CA LYS A 77 5.69 -7.89 1.70
C LYS A 77 5.79 -7.08 0.41
N PHE A 78 4.80 -6.23 0.19
CA PHE A 78 4.79 -5.27 -0.90
C PHE A 78 3.99 -4.03 -0.50
N VAL A 79 4.27 -2.90 -1.13
CA VAL A 79 3.40 -1.73 -1.09
C VAL A 79 2.55 -1.71 -2.36
N GLU A 80 1.27 -1.43 -2.20
CA GLU A 80 0.29 -1.34 -3.27
C GLU A 80 -0.31 0.07 -3.28
N ALA A 81 -0.27 0.73 -4.42
CA ALA A 81 -0.93 2.01 -4.65
C ALA A 81 -2.08 1.83 -5.63
N HIS A 82 -3.25 2.38 -5.30
CA HIS A 82 -4.42 2.45 -6.19
C HIS A 82 -4.68 3.90 -6.54
N GLY A 83 -5.03 4.16 -7.79
CA GLY A 83 -5.21 5.52 -8.26
C GLY A 83 -5.84 5.62 -9.64
N GLU A 84 -5.85 6.84 -10.16
CA GLU A 84 -6.50 7.19 -11.42
C GLU A 84 -5.51 7.92 -12.33
N LEU A 85 -5.35 7.42 -13.54
CA LEU A 85 -4.61 8.04 -14.63
C LEU A 85 -5.58 8.82 -15.52
N THR A 86 -5.35 10.12 -15.64
CA THR A 86 -6.14 11.00 -16.50
C THR A 86 -5.59 10.96 -17.93
N VAL A 87 -6.42 10.57 -18.89
CA VAL A 87 -6.05 10.49 -20.32
C VAL A 87 -7.07 11.21 -21.20
N PRO A 88 -6.67 11.82 -22.33
CA PRO A 88 -7.64 12.36 -23.28
C PRO A 88 -8.41 11.24 -23.97
N LEU A 89 -9.72 11.43 -24.16
CA LEU A 89 -10.58 10.55 -24.95
C LEU A 89 -10.07 10.46 -26.39
N VAL A 90 -9.76 11.60 -27.01
CA VAL A 90 -9.19 11.72 -28.36
C VAL A 90 -7.75 12.22 -28.26
N HIS A 91 -6.81 11.47 -28.81
CA HIS A 91 -5.40 11.88 -28.83
C HIS A 91 -5.17 13.00 -29.85
N GLY A 92 -4.41 14.03 -29.46
CA GLY A 92 -4.07 15.17 -30.33
C GLY A 92 -5.05 16.34 -30.27
N ASP A 93 -6.15 16.22 -29.52
CA ASP A 93 -7.05 17.33 -29.20
C ASP A 93 -6.92 17.69 -27.71
N ASP A 94 -6.35 18.86 -27.45
CA ASP A 94 -6.13 19.35 -26.09
C ASP A 94 -7.44 19.61 -25.33
N ASN A 95 -8.53 19.88 -26.05
CA ASN A 95 -9.87 20.14 -25.50
C ASN A 95 -10.73 18.88 -25.38
N SER A 96 -10.20 17.72 -25.79
CA SER A 96 -10.91 16.45 -25.67
C SER A 96 -11.34 16.21 -24.21
N PRO A 97 -12.57 15.70 -23.97
CA PRO A 97 -12.95 15.16 -22.67
C PRO A 97 -11.88 14.21 -22.13
N ARG A 98 -11.65 14.26 -20.83
CA ARG A 98 -10.65 13.44 -20.15
C ARG A 98 -11.33 12.25 -19.47
N LEU A 99 -10.72 11.08 -19.58
CA LEU A 99 -11.13 9.85 -18.91
C LEU A 99 -10.19 9.59 -17.73
N ALA A 100 -10.74 9.02 -16.65
CA ALA A 100 -9.96 8.48 -15.54
C ALA A 100 -9.88 6.96 -15.68
N LEU A 101 -8.67 6.43 -15.83
CA LEU A 101 -8.40 4.99 -15.87
C LEU A 101 -7.87 4.55 -14.52
N GLN A 102 -8.40 3.46 -13.97
CA GLN A 102 -7.84 2.90 -12.75
C GLN A 102 -6.43 2.37 -13.01
N VAL A 103 -5.53 2.65 -12.07
CA VAL A 103 -4.14 2.18 -12.06
C VAL A 103 -3.85 1.56 -10.72
N ILE A 104 -3.17 0.42 -10.74
CA ILE A 104 -2.61 -0.22 -9.56
C ILE A 104 -1.12 -0.38 -9.77
N LEU A 105 -0.32 0.03 -8.78
CA LEU A 105 1.11 -0.20 -8.75
C LEU A 105 1.47 -1.08 -7.54
N ARG A 106 2.27 -2.11 -7.76
CA ARG A 106 2.86 -2.93 -6.69
C ARG A 106 4.38 -2.84 -6.72
N ARG A 107 4.97 -2.65 -5.54
CA ARG A 107 6.41 -2.79 -5.33
C ARG A 107 6.67 -3.76 -4.20
N TYR A 108 7.42 -4.81 -4.49
CA TYR A 108 7.82 -5.80 -3.51
C TYR A 108 9.02 -5.34 -2.67
N ALA A 109 9.03 -5.72 -1.40
CA ALA A 109 10.16 -5.51 -0.51
C ALA A 109 11.36 -6.33 -0.98
N ALA A 110 12.56 -5.75 -1.02
CA ALA A 110 13.77 -6.51 -1.35
C ALA A 110 13.94 -7.72 -0.42
N ALA A 111 14.62 -8.78 -0.90
CA ALA A 111 14.86 -9.97 -0.08
C ALA A 111 15.54 -9.61 1.25
N GLY A 112 14.95 -10.05 2.37
CA GLY A 112 15.43 -9.74 3.72
C GLY A 112 15.03 -8.35 4.26
N ALA A 113 14.33 -7.52 3.49
CA ALA A 113 13.85 -6.23 3.97
C ALA A 113 12.63 -6.38 4.90
N ARG A 114 12.51 -5.45 5.86
CA ARG A 114 11.38 -5.42 6.83
C ARG A 114 10.06 -4.91 6.24
N GLY A 115 10.11 -4.26 5.07
CA GLY A 115 8.98 -3.64 4.38
C GLY A 115 9.38 -3.14 2.99
N ALA A 116 8.39 -2.69 2.21
CA ALA A 116 8.63 -2.19 0.86
C ALA A 116 8.82 -0.66 0.84
N SER A 117 9.74 -0.16 0.01
CA SER A 117 10.06 1.28 -0.07
C SER A 117 9.14 2.01 -1.06
N THR A 118 8.52 3.11 -0.65
CA THR A 118 7.81 4.03 -1.57
C THR A 118 8.76 5.07 -2.22
N VAL A 119 10.01 5.11 -1.78
CA VAL A 119 11.02 6.05 -2.27
C VAL A 119 11.82 5.41 -3.41
N GLY A 120 12.21 6.22 -4.40
CA GLY A 120 13.02 5.79 -5.54
C GLY A 120 12.25 4.93 -6.54
N ARG A 121 13.02 4.25 -7.40
CA ARG A 121 12.53 3.36 -8.47
C ARG A 121 13.01 1.94 -8.21
N ALA A 122 12.25 0.94 -8.65
CA ALA A 122 12.75 -0.41 -8.71
C ALA A 122 13.97 -0.47 -9.66
N PRO A 123 15.00 -1.28 -9.33
CA PRO A 123 16.29 -1.25 -10.03
C PRO A 123 16.20 -1.62 -11.51
N HIS A 124 15.24 -2.47 -11.89
CA HIS A 124 15.05 -2.89 -13.28
C HIS A 124 13.86 -2.20 -13.97
N GLY A 125 13.17 -1.28 -13.28
CA GLY A 125 12.07 -0.51 -13.85
C GLY A 125 10.70 -1.12 -13.61
N VAL A 126 9.80 -0.96 -14.58
CA VAL A 126 8.37 -1.27 -14.47
C VAL A 126 7.98 -2.35 -15.48
N VAL A 127 7.19 -3.32 -15.04
CA VAL A 127 6.47 -4.26 -15.90
C VAL A 127 5.00 -3.86 -15.94
N LEU A 128 4.50 -3.55 -17.13
CA LEU A 128 3.08 -3.28 -17.36
C LEU A 128 2.34 -4.59 -17.63
N GLY A 129 1.46 -4.95 -16.71
CA GLY A 129 0.65 -6.16 -16.76
C GLY A 129 -0.72 -5.94 -17.37
N HIS A 130 -1.15 -6.91 -18.18
CA HIS A 130 -2.51 -7.02 -18.68
C HIS A 130 -2.84 -8.51 -18.85
N CYS A 131 -4.12 -8.87 -18.69
CA CYS A 131 -4.54 -10.27 -18.66
C CYS A 131 -5.25 -10.76 -19.94
N GLY A 132 -5.14 -10.04 -21.06
CA GLY A 132 -5.84 -10.37 -22.30
C GLY A 132 -7.22 -9.73 -22.41
N GLY A 133 -7.85 -9.86 -23.58
CA GLY A 133 -9.24 -9.45 -23.86
C GLY A 133 -9.52 -7.93 -23.75
N PRO A 134 -10.72 -7.51 -24.20
CA PRO A 134 -11.30 -6.21 -23.85
C PRO A 134 -11.97 -6.26 -22.47
N GLY A 135 -11.94 -5.14 -21.73
CA GLY A 135 -12.63 -4.97 -20.45
C GLY A 135 -11.85 -5.43 -19.21
N SER A 136 -10.59 -5.84 -19.38
CA SER A 136 -9.73 -6.25 -18.27
C SER A 136 -9.34 -5.06 -17.39
N ASP A 137 -9.38 -5.27 -16.08
CA ASP A 137 -9.07 -4.24 -15.08
C ASP A 137 -7.60 -4.26 -14.62
N ALA A 138 -7.21 -3.20 -13.91
CA ALA A 138 -5.88 -3.05 -13.34
C ALA A 138 -5.51 -4.19 -12.37
N THR A 139 -6.47 -4.71 -11.61
CA THR A 139 -6.24 -5.78 -10.61
C THR A 139 -5.78 -7.05 -11.29
N CYS A 140 -6.46 -7.40 -12.38
CA CYS A 140 -6.16 -8.55 -13.21
C CYS A 140 -4.75 -8.45 -13.81
N GLY A 141 -4.38 -7.30 -14.37
CA GLY A 141 -3.04 -7.06 -14.92
C GLY A 141 -1.92 -7.18 -13.88
N VAL A 142 -2.13 -6.65 -12.67
CA VAL A 142 -1.14 -6.80 -11.60
C VAL A 142 -1.05 -8.26 -11.12
N GLY A 143 -2.18 -8.94 -10.98
CA GLY A 143 -2.25 -10.33 -10.52
C GLY A 143 -1.53 -11.31 -11.45
N THR A 144 -1.75 -11.21 -12.76
CA THR A 144 -1.10 -12.10 -13.75
C THR A 144 0.40 -11.86 -13.87
N THR A 145 0.89 -10.69 -13.47
CA THR A 145 2.31 -10.32 -13.61
C THR A 145 3.19 -10.80 -12.46
N VAL A 146 2.60 -11.13 -11.30
CA VAL A 146 3.36 -11.54 -10.10
C VAL A 146 4.37 -12.67 -10.35
N PRO A 147 4.03 -13.77 -11.07
CA PRO A 147 4.97 -14.86 -11.31
C PRO A 147 6.21 -14.48 -12.13
N TYR A 148 6.18 -13.34 -12.83
CA TYR A 148 7.26 -12.87 -13.69
C TYR A 148 8.19 -11.86 -13.00
N VAL A 149 7.77 -11.31 -11.85
CA VAL A 149 8.58 -10.33 -11.09
C VAL A 149 8.92 -10.81 -9.68
N VAL A 150 8.33 -11.93 -9.24
CA VAL A 150 8.68 -12.64 -8.02
C VAL A 150 9.08 -14.05 -8.40
N GLN A 151 10.29 -14.44 -8.00
CA GLN A 151 10.80 -15.79 -8.16
C GLN A 151 10.25 -16.67 -7.04
N PHE A 152 9.57 -17.75 -7.45
CA PHE A 152 9.05 -18.78 -6.56
C PHE A 152 9.86 -20.07 -6.76
N GLU A 153 10.81 -20.33 -5.87
CA GLU A 153 11.58 -21.57 -5.86
C GLU A 153 11.09 -22.51 -4.76
N LYS A 154 10.99 -23.81 -5.07
CA LYS A 154 10.57 -24.81 -4.10
C LYS A 154 11.53 -24.83 -2.91
N GLY A 155 10.97 -24.66 -1.70
CA GLY A 155 11.74 -24.69 -0.46
C GLY A 155 12.51 -23.42 -0.14
N LYS A 156 12.35 -22.34 -0.93
CA LYS A 156 12.92 -21.02 -0.63
C LYS A 156 11.81 -19.97 -0.45
N PRO A 157 12.05 -18.94 0.39
CA PRO A 157 11.16 -17.79 0.43
C PRO A 157 11.08 -17.10 -0.95
N PRO A 158 9.92 -16.57 -1.35
CA PRO A 158 9.83 -15.85 -2.61
C PRO A 158 10.74 -14.63 -2.64
N ALA A 159 11.42 -14.43 -3.76
CA ALA A 159 12.39 -13.35 -3.93
C ALA A 159 11.94 -12.42 -5.06
N PRO A 160 11.76 -11.12 -4.81
CA PRO A 160 11.43 -10.19 -5.88
C PRO A 160 12.63 -9.92 -6.77
N LEU A 161 12.37 -9.84 -8.07
CA LEU A 161 13.36 -9.65 -9.12
C LEU A 161 13.70 -8.17 -9.37
N GLY A 162 13.22 -7.25 -8.53
CA GLY A 162 13.56 -5.83 -8.62
C GLY A 162 12.80 -5.05 -9.71
N TYR A 163 11.56 -5.43 -9.99
CA TYR A 163 10.62 -4.68 -10.83
C TYR A 163 9.45 -4.14 -10.02
N ASP A 164 8.92 -2.99 -10.43
CA ASP A 164 7.57 -2.54 -10.09
C ASP A 164 6.58 -3.20 -11.04
N ILE A 165 5.42 -3.62 -10.54
CA ILE A 165 4.28 -4.03 -11.40
C ILE A 165 3.33 -2.85 -11.51
N VAL A 166 2.88 -2.55 -12.72
CA VAL A 166 1.75 -1.65 -12.97
C VAL A 166 0.66 -2.40 -13.73
N GLY A 167 -0.59 -2.27 -13.29
CA GLY A 167 -1.77 -2.64 -14.07
C GLY A 167 -2.62 -1.42 -14.31
N ILE A 168 -3.25 -1.35 -15.48
CA ILE A 168 -4.08 -0.22 -15.91
C ILE A 168 -5.36 -0.81 -16.50
N SER A 169 -6.52 -0.31 -16.07
CA SER A 169 -7.80 -0.67 -16.69
C SER A 169 -7.90 -0.10 -18.09
N GLN A 170 -8.42 -0.88 -19.03
CA GLN A 170 -8.66 -0.42 -20.39
C GLN A 170 -9.77 0.64 -20.43
N ARG A 171 -9.77 1.46 -21.49
CA ARG A 171 -10.89 2.36 -21.80
C ARG A 171 -12.10 1.53 -22.22
N GLY A 172 -13.24 1.70 -21.57
CA GLY A 172 -14.48 0.97 -21.87
C GLY A 172 -15.55 1.18 -20.82
#